data_AF-A0A0E3VX33-F1
#
_entry.id   AF-A0A0E3VX33-F1
#
_cell.length_a   1.000
_cell.length_b   1.000
_cell.length_c   1.000
_cell.angle_alpha   90.00
_cell.angle_beta   90.00
_cell.angle_gamma   90.00
#
_symmetry.space_group_name_H-M   'P 1'
#
loop_
_entity.id
_entity.type
_entity.pdbx_description
1 polymer ?
#
loop_
_entity_poly.entity_id
_entity_poly.type
_entity_poly.pdbx_seq_one_letter_code
_entity_poly.pdbx_strand_id
1 'polypeptide(L)'
;MIHYDLVQAIESIRPGAKFTLRGDDISGLEWQDATQSAPTSDEILTALTALPKLVLPQDLMAQFTTDDAAKIQTFIAGNTQAWLLWMSFTTQKDAMLTTNDRFKAGWSALVTILGAERTNEIASALGITVT
;
A
#
# COMPACT_ATOMS: atom_id res chain seq x y z
N MET A 1 -6.33 6.36 -7.19
CA MET A 1 -7.15 5.16 -7.44
C MET A 1 -6.19 3.98 -7.40
N ILE A 2 -6.27 3.11 -6.39
CA ILE A 2 -5.25 2.07 -6.18
C ILE A 2 -5.54 0.96 -7.19
N HIS A 3 -4.66 0.81 -8.18
CA HIS A 3 -4.66 -0.32 -9.12
C HIS A 3 -4.29 -1.58 -8.35
N TYR A 4 -5.26 -2.24 -7.71
CA TYR A 4 -5.07 -3.62 -7.29
C TYR A 4 -5.20 -4.49 -8.54
N ASP A 5 -4.14 -5.22 -8.85
CA ASP A 5 -4.15 -6.14 -9.98
C ASP A 5 -5.00 -7.36 -9.63
N LEU A 6 -6.27 -7.33 -10.02
CA LEU A 6 -7.23 -8.40 -9.81
C LEU A 6 -6.73 -9.74 -10.38
N VAL A 7 -5.90 -9.69 -11.43
CA VAL A 7 -5.21 -10.85 -12.00
C VAL A 7 -4.27 -11.44 -10.96
N GLN A 8 -3.42 -10.62 -10.35
CA GLN A 8 -2.48 -11.07 -9.31
C GLN A 8 -3.21 -11.67 -8.11
N ALA A 9 -4.34 -11.10 -7.70
CA ALA A 9 -5.15 -11.65 -6.62
C ALA A 9 -5.67 -13.04 -6.97
N ILE A 10 -6.25 -13.21 -8.16
CA ILE A 10 -6.78 -14.51 -8.63
C ILE A 10 -5.64 -15.53 -8.76
N GLU A 11 -4.50 -15.16 -9.35
CA GLU A 11 -3.35 -16.05 -9.49
C GLU A 11 -2.78 -16.51 -8.14
N SER A 12 -2.86 -15.67 -7.10
CA SER A 12 -2.39 -16.05 -5.76
C SER A 12 -3.23 -17.16 -5.10
N ILE A 13 -4.52 -17.24 -5.42
CA ILE A 13 -5.46 -18.22 -4.83
C ILE A 13 -5.81 -19.37 -5.77
N ARG A 14 -5.62 -19.20 -7.08
CA ARG A 14 -5.82 -20.21 -8.12
C ARG A 14 -4.66 -20.18 -9.13
N PRO A 15 -3.46 -20.65 -8.73
CA PRO A 15 -2.30 -20.62 -9.60
C PRO A 15 -2.54 -21.35 -10.91
N GLY A 16 -2.19 -20.71 -12.03
CA GLY A 16 -2.33 -21.28 -13.37
C GLY A 16 -3.77 -21.42 -13.89
N ALA A 17 -4.75 -20.80 -13.22
CA ALA A 17 -6.12 -20.85 -13.66
C ALA A 17 -6.36 -20.12 -14.99
N LYS A 18 -7.31 -20.62 -15.79
CA LYS A 18 -7.73 -19.99 -17.04
C LYS A 18 -8.94 -19.09 -16.81
N PHE A 19 -8.78 -17.80 -17.03
CA PHE A 19 -9.87 -16.82 -16.96
C PHE A 19 -9.60 -15.64 -17.88
N THR A 20 -10.64 -14.88 -18.20
CA THR A 20 -10.54 -13.59 -18.89
C THR A 20 -11.10 -12.51 -17.97
N LEU A 21 -10.46 -11.36 -17.91
CA LEU A 21 -10.96 -10.20 -17.18
C LEU A 21 -11.31 -9.07 -18.16
N ARG A 22 -12.54 -8.57 -18.09
CA ARG A 22 -13.01 -7.43 -18.89
C ARG A 22 -13.28 -6.22 -18.00
N GLY A 23 -12.35 -5.28 -17.96
CA GLY A 23 -12.41 -4.12 -17.08
C GLY A 23 -11.65 -4.35 -15.77
N ASP A 24 -11.90 -3.49 -14.79
CA ASP A 24 -11.06 -3.36 -13.59
C ASP A 24 -11.73 -3.94 -12.33
N ASP A 25 -12.88 -4.61 -12.46
CA ASP A 25 -13.65 -5.15 -11.34
C ASP A 25 -14.05 -6.63 -11.54
N ILE A 26 -14.56 -7.23 -10.46
CA ILE A 26 -14.96 -8.66 -10.43
C ILE A 26 -16.12 -8.94 -11.40
N SER A 27 -16.94 -7.95 -11.77
CA SER A 27 -18.07 -8.16 -12.68
C SER A 27 -17.62 -8.53 -14.10
N GLY A 28 -16.39 -8.12 -14.45
CA GLY A 28 -15.73 -8.47 -15.70
C GLY A 28 -15.09 -9.86 -15.73
N LEU A 29 -15.13 -10.63 -14.64
CA LEU A 29 -14.46 -11.93 -14.55
C LEU A 29 -15.24 -13.02 -15.30
N GLU A 30 -14.62 -13.57 -16.34
CA GLU A 30 -15.12 -14.71 -17.10
C GLU A 30 -14.24 -15.93 -16.82
N TRP A 31 -14.78 -16.90 -16.06
CA TRP A 31 -14.05 -18.11 -15.70
C TRP A 31 -14.07 -19.14 -16.83
N GLN A 32 -12.90 -19.66 -17.20
CA GLN A 32 -12.74 -20.61 -18.31
C GLN A 32 -12.04 -21.91 -17.88
N ASP A 33 -11.65 -22.02 -16.62
CA ASP A 33 -10.95 -23.19 -16.09
C ASP A 33 -11.95 -24.30 -15.75
N ALA A 34 -11.76 -25.47 -16.37
CA ALA A 34 -12.58 -26.66 -16.13
C ALA A 34 -12.00 -27.56 -15.00
N THR A 35 -10.78 -27.29 -14.54
CA THR A 35 -10.07 -28.08 -13.52
C THR A 35 -10.19 -27.50 -12.12
N GLN A 36 -10.39 -26.18 -12.03
CA GLN A 36 -10.54 -25.45 -10.79
C GLN A 36 -11.88 -24.71 -10.77
N SER A 37 -12.51 -24.63 -9.59
CA SER A 37 -13.70 -23.79 -9.41
C SER A 37 -13.31 -22.31 -9.35
N ALA A 38 -14.15 -21.47 -9.95
CA ALA A 38 -14.01 -20.02 -9.84
C ALA A 38 -13.93 -19.58 -8.37
N PRO A 39 -13.05 -18.63 -8.02
CA PRO A 39 -13.00 -18.09 -6.67
C PRO A 39 -14.25 -17.25 -6.39
N THR A 40 -14.69 -17.28 -5.14
CA THR A 40 -15.77 -16.43 -4.64
C THR A 40 -15.31 -14.97 -4.52
N SER A 41 -16.26 -14.02 -4.53
CA SER A 41 -15.94 -12.60 -4.32
C SER A 41 -15.22 -12.34 -2.99
N ASP A 42 -15.56 -13.09 -1.94
CA ASP A 42 -14.92 -12.98 -0.62
C ASP A 42 -13.47 -13.50 -0.63
N GLU A 43 -13.19 -14.61 -1.33
CA GLU A 43 -11.83 -15.11 -1.52
C GLU A 43 -10.97 -14.10 -2.30
N ILE A 44 -11.53 -13.52 -3.37
CA ILE A 44 -10.85 -12.49 -4.17
C ILE A 44 -10.58 -11.25 -3.31
N LEU A 45 -11.57 -10.76 -2.58
CA LEU A 45 -11.43 -9.59 -1.71
C LEU A 45 -10.36 -9.84 -0.63
N THR A 46 -10.36 -11.02 -0.02
CA THR A 46 -9.34 -11.41 0.95
C THR A 46 -7.95 -11.40 0.32
N ALA A 47 -7.79 -12.00 -0.87
CA ALA A 47 -6.52 -11.99 -1.61
C ALA A 47 -6.05 -10.57 -1.97
N LEU A 48 -6.96 -9.71 -2.45
CA LEU A 48 -6.67 -8.31 -2.76
C LEU A 48 -6.18 -7.54 -1.53
N THR A 49 -6.77 -7.79 -0.36
CA THR A 49 -6.32 -7.13 0.88
C THR A 49 -4.93 -7.62 1.34
N ALA A 50 -4.54 -8.84 0.96
CA ALA A 50 -3.24 -9.41 1.28
C ALA A 50 -2.12 -9.00 0.31
N LEU A 51 -2.45 -8.49 -0.88
CA LEU A 51 -1.44 -8.04 -1.83
C LEU A 51 -0.66 -6.84 -1.28
N PRO A 52 0.68 -6.83 -1.42
CA PRO A 52 1.49 -5.67 -1.10
C PRO A 52 0.97 -4.44 -1.83
N LYS A 53 0.66 -3.41 -1.06
CA LYS A 53 0.13 -2.16 -1.62
C LYS A 53 1.27 -1.26 -2.03
N LEU A 54 1.09 -0.56 -3.14
CA LEU A 54 2.00 0.48 -3.60
C LEU A 54 1.54 1.84 -3.08
N VAL A 55 2.47 2.58 -2.48
CA VAL A 55 2.22 3.95 -2.00
C VAL A 55 3.15 4.88 -2.74
N LEU A 56 2.57 5.86 -3.43
CA LEU A 56 3.34 6.98 -3.96
C LEU A 56 3.73 7.90 -2.79
N PRO A 57 5.00 8.35 -2.71
CA PRO A 57 5.40 9.34 -1.71
C PRO A 57 4.53 10.60 -1.75
N GLN A 58 4.07 11.02 -2.92
CA GLN A 58 3.20 12.17 -3.09
C GLN A 58 1.83 11.99 -2.41
N ASP A 59 1.24 10.80 -2.53
CA ASP A 59 -0.03 10.47 -1.87
C ASP A 59 0.12 10.44 -0.35
N LEU A 60 1.24 9.88 0.15
CA LEU A 60 1.59 9.92 1.57
C LEU A 60 1.75 11.35 2.07
N MET A 61 2.50 12.17 1.34
CA MET A 61 2.74 13.58 1.70
C MET A 61 1.45 14.39 1.73
N ALA A 62 0.50 14.10 0.83
CA ALA A 62 -0.80 14.75 0.81
C ALA A 62 -1.66 14.44 2.05
N GLN A 63 -1.34 13.40 2.82
CA GLN A 63 -2.05 13.09 4.08
C GLN A 63 -1.57 13.93 5.26
N PHE A 64 -0.40 14.57 5.17
CA PHE A 64 0.17 15.32 6.28
C PHE A 64 -0.52 16.68 6.45
N THR A 65 -0.87 16.98 7.69
CA THR A 65 -1.28 18.32 8.11
C THR A 65 -0.07 19.23 8.32
N THR A 66 -0.32 20.53 8.51
CA THR A 66 0.74 21.48 8.91
C THR A 66 1.40 21.08 10.23
N ASP A 67 0.63 20.55 11.19
CA ASP A 67 1.15 20.09 12.49
C ASP A 67 2.02 18.83 12.34
N ASP A 68 1.62 17.89 11.48
CA ASP A 68 2.43 16.71 11.15
C ASP A 68 3.78 17.16 10.55
N ALA A 69 3.73 18.10 9.60
CA ALA A 69 4.93 18.63 8.95
C ALA A 69 5.86 19.33 9.96
N ALA A 70 5.32 20.11 10.90
CA ALA A 70 6.12 20.77 11.94
C ALA A 70 6.82 19.78 12.88
N LYS A 71 6.12 18.70 13.28
CA LYS A 71 6.70 17.61 14.09
C LYS A 71 7.81 16.88 13.33
N ILE A 72 7.57 16.55 12.07
CA ILE A 72 8.55 15.89 11.20
C ILE A 72 9.80 16.77 11.04
N GLN A 73 9.62 18.06 10.72
CA GLN A 73 10.73 19.02 10.58
C GLN A 73 11.58 19.11 11.85
N THR A 74 10.93 19.19 13.01
CA THR A 74 11.61 19.23 14.30
C THR A 74 12.43 17.95 14.55
N PHE A 75 11.84 16.79 14.26
CA PHE A 75 12.51 15.50 14.46
C PHE A 75 13.72 15.32 13.55
N ILE A 76 13.59 15.60 12.25
CA ILE A 76 14.68 15.41 11.29
C ILE A 76 15.83 16.40 11.50
N ALA A 77 15.56 17.59 12.03
CA ALA A 77 16.60 18.59 12.33
C ALA A 77 17.61 18.08 13.37
N GLY A 78 17.17 17.24 14.32
CA GLY A 78 18.02 16.62 15.33
C GLY A 78 18.51 15.22 14.99
N ASN A 79 18.09 14.65 13.84
CA ASN A 79 18.34 13.25 13.50
C ASN A 79 18.71 13.09 12.01
N THR A 80 20.01 13.05 11.72
CA THR A 80 20.54 12.92 10.35
C THR A 80 20.08 11.66 9.63
N GLN A 81 19.90 10.54 10.35
CA GLN A 81 19.40 9.30 9.74
C GLN A 81 17.95 9.43 9.29
N ALA A 82 17.11 10.04 10.14
CA ALA A 82 15.72 10.34 9.79
C ALA A 82 15.64 11.36 8.65
N TRP A 83 16.53 12.35 8.63
CA TRP A 83 16.64 13.29 7.52
C TRP A 83 16.98 12.59 6.20
N LEU A 84 17.98 11.71 6.18
CA LEU A 84 18.34 10.94 4.98
C LEU A 84 17.13 10.13 4.48
N LEU A 85 16.41 9.46 5.37
CA LEU A 85 15.22 8.70 5.06
C LEU A 85 14.09 9.59 4.50
N TRP A 86 13.85 10.74 5.11
CA TRP A 86 12.86 11.72 4.65
C TRP A 86 13.17 12.29 3.27
N MET A 87 14.43 12.68 3.03
CA MET A 87 14.88 13.13 1.70
C MET A 87 14.70 12.03 0.65
N SER A 88 14.96 10.79 1.06
CA SER A 88 14.77 9.63 0.20
C SER A 88 13.30 9.44 -0.21
N PHE A 89 12.33 9.76 0.66
CA PHE A 89 10.91 9.70 0.33
C PHE A 89 10.47 10.83 -0.59
N THR A 90 10.89 12.06 -0.31
CA THR A 90 10.47 13.24 -1.09
C THR A 90 11.09 13.30 -2.48
N THR A 91 12.27 12.69 -2.67
CA THR A 91 12.94 12.61 -3.97
C THR A 91 12.50 11.42 -4.82
N GLN A 92 11.99 10.36 -4.18
CA GLN A 92 11.46 9.19 -4.88
C GLN A 92 10.11 9.56 -5.52
N LYS A 93 10.01 9.35 -6.83
CA LYS A 93 8.77 9.58 -7.59
C LYS A 93 8.04 8.29 -7.94
N ASP A 94 8.64 7.16 -7.62
CA ASP A 94 8.09 5.84 -7.89
C ASP A 94 7.33 5.31 -6.68
N ALA A 95 6.29 4.54 -6.95
CA ALA A 95 5.50 3.92 -5.90
C ALA A 95 6.32 2.86 -5.15
N MET A 96 6.20 2.84 -3.83
CA MET A 96 6.93 1.92 -2.97
C MET A 96 6.00 0.82 -2.46
N LEU A 97 6.50 -0.41 -2.46
CA LEU A 97 5.81 -1.52 -1.80
C LEU A 97 5.80 -1.27 -0.29
N THR A 98 4.61 -1.31 0.30
CA THR A 98 4.38 -1.24 1.75
C THR A 98 5.12 -2.31 2.55
N THR A 99 5.51 -3.41 1.88
CA THR A 99 6.27 -4.51 2.47
C THR A 99 7.79 -4.32 2.43
N ASN A 100 8.31 -3.34 1.68
CA ASN A 100 9.75 -3.10 1.58
C ASN A 100 10.32 -2.55 2.90
N ASP A 101 11.49 -3.04 3.31
CA ASP A 101 12.21 -2.62 4.52
C ASP A 101 12.35 -1.09 4.65
N ARG A 102 12.60 -0.39 3.54
CA ARG A 102 12.73 1.08 3.55
C ARG A 102 11.41 1.77 3.83
N PHE A 103 10.31 1.27 3.28
CA PHE A 103 8.98 1.79 3.59
C PHE A 103 8.65 1.56 5.06
N LYS A 104 8.89 0.34 5.58
CA LYS A 104 8.66 -0.01 6.98
C LYS A 104 9.50 0.84 7.96
N ALA A 105 10.77 1.08 7.64
CA ALA A 105 11.63 1.95 8.43
C ALA A 105 11.09 3.39 8.48
N GLY A 106 10.64 3.91 7.34
CA GLY A 106 10.00 5.23 7.27
C GLY A 106 8.71 5.31 8.05
N TRP A 107 7.86 4.29 7.90
CA TRP A 107 6.61 4.20 8.63
C TRP A 107 6.84 4.14 10.14
N SER A 108 7.80 3.35 10.60
CA SER A 108 8.18 3.29 12.02
C SER A 108 8.66 4.65 12.56
N ALA A 109 9.39 5.42 11.75
CA ALA A 109 9.77 6.78 12.11
C ALA A 109 8.54 7.69 12.23
N LEU A 110 7.60 7.61 11.28
CA LEU A 110 6.34 8.36 11.35
C LEU A 110 5.50 8.00 12.59
N VAL A 111 5.42 6.72 12.94
CA VAL A 111 4.73 6.27 14.17
C VAL A 111 5.38 6.90 15.41
N THR A 112 6.70 7.01 15.44
CA THR A 112 7.44 7.65 16.54
C THR A 112 7.16 9.15 16.62
N ILE A 113 7.05 9.82 15.47
CA ILE A 113 6.89 11.29 15.39
C ILE A 113 5.44 11.73 15.61
N LEU A 114 4.49 11.02 15.00
CA LEU A 114 3.08 11.40 14.92
C LEU A 114 2.20 10.62 15.90
N GLY A 115 2.67 9.46 16.37
CA GLY A 115 1.90 8.54 17.18
C GLY A 115 1.13 7.51 16.35
N ALA A 116 0.74 6.41 17.01
CA ALA A 116 0.04 5.29 16.38
C ALA A 116 -1.36 5.67 15.86
N GLU A 117 -2.10 6.52 16.60
CA GLU A 117 -3.44 6.96 16.19
C GLU A 117 -3.39 7.73 14.87
N ARG A 118 -2.54 8.76 14.79
CA ARG A 118 -2.40 9.58 13.58
C ARG A 118 -1.90 8.79 12.38
N THR A 119 -0.98 7.86 12.59
CA THR A 119 -0.49 7.00 11.51
C THR A 119 -1.53 5.99 11.03
N ASN A 120 -2.40 5.49 11.92
CA ASN A 120 -3.53 4.63 11.52
C ASN A 120 -4.56 5.37 10.66
N GLU A 121 -4.81 6.66 10.94
CA GLU A 121 -5.66 7.51 10.09
C GLU A 121 -5.06 7.65 8.68
N ILE A 122 -3.76 7.93 8.59
CA ILE A 122 -3.03 8.04 7.31
C ILE A 122 -3.09 6.70 6.56
N ALA A 123 -2.85 5.58 7.26
CA ALA A 123 -2.93 4.25 6.65
C ALA A 123 -4.34 3.97 6.09
N SER A 124 -5.38 4.32 6.86
CA SER A 124 -6.77 4.16 6.45
C SER A 124 -7.10 5.01 5.22
N ALA A 125 -6.64 6.27 5.18
CA ALA A 125 -6.84 7.18 4.05
C ALA A 125 -6.12 6.70 2.77
N LEU A 126 -4.95 6.09 2.92
CA LEU A 126 -4.21 5.46 1.82
C LEU A 126 -4.71 4.05 1.49
N GLY A 127 -5.68 3.52 2.25
CA GLY A 127 -6.15 2.15 2.10
C GLY A 127 -5.03 1.12 2.29
N ILE A 128 -4.05 1.37 3.16
CA ILE A 128 -2.93 0.47 3.41
C ILE A 128 -2.95 -0.14 4.81
N THR A 129 -2.23 -1.26 4.93
CA THR A 129 -1.88 -1.85 6.22
C THR A 129 -0.38 -2.01 6.23
N VAL A 130 0.27 -1.54 7.31
CA VAL A 130 1.72 -1.61 7.46
C VAL A 130 1.99 -2.43 8.71
N THR A 131 2.50 -3.65 8.51
CA THR A 131 2.84 -4.62 9.57
C THR A 131 4.34 -4.70 9.79
#